data_AF-A0A8H9WBN3-F1
#
_entry.id   AF-A0A8H9WBN3-F1
#
_cell.length_a   1.000
_cell.length_b   1.000
_cell.length_c   1.000
_cell.angle_alpha   90.00
_cell.angle_beta   90.00
_cell.angle_gamma   90.00
#
_symmetry.space_group_name_H-M   'P 1'
#
loop_
_entity.id
_entity.type
_entity.pdbx_description
1 polymer ?
#
loop_
_entity_poly.entity_id
_entity_poly.type
_entity_poly.pdbx_seq_one_letter_code
_entity_poly.pdbx_strand_id
1 'polypeptide(L)'
;FPGFNLLSSIIGLIFVIIILILVGALARNVLGRRVVKWLESIFKNIPLIGMIYTTTKQIMESISGGGAHSFEKVVYIQYPRKNIWTLGFVTGESTNQLNEEFYHLFVPTTPNPTSGVFLIIPKEDTLDAEINVEEGFRMIVSSGIVSNNKNPIIK
;
A
#
# COMPACT_ATOMS: atom_id res chain seq x y z
N PHE A 1 36.07 42.92 -25.28
CA PHE A 1 37.13 43.53 -24.46
C PHE A 1 38.25 42.50 -24.21
N PRO A 2 39.36 42.57 -24.96
CA PRO A 2 40.47 41.62 -24.83
C PRO A 2 41.35 42.07 -23.66
N GLY A 3 41.19 41.42 -22.51
CA GLY A 3 41.82 41.86 -21.26
C GLY A 3 41.06 41.48 -19.99
N PHE A 4 39.91 40.79 -20.09
CA PHE A 4 39.26 40.15 -18.95
C PHE A 4 39.93 38.80 -18.63
N ASN A 5 41.24 38.90 -18.38
CA ASN A 5 42.10 38.14 -17.48
C ASN A 5 42.02 36.61 -17.54
N LEU A 6 42.95 36.01 -18.27
CA LEU A 6 43.42 34.61 -18.08
C LEU A 6 43.47 34.21 -16.59
N LEU A 7 43.84 35.14 -15.71
CA LEU A 7 43.85 34.96 -14.26
C LEU A 7 42.48 34.59 -13.67
N SER A 8 41.37 35.21 -14.09
CA SER A 8 40.03 34.85 -13.59
C SER A 8 39.55 33.49 -14.11
N SER A 9 39.92 33.15 -15.34
CA SER A 9 39.64 31.83 -15.92
C SER A 9 40.46 30.72 -15.22
N ILE A 10 41.72 30.98 -14.90
CA ILE A 10 42.58 30.05 -14.15
C ILE A 10 42.10 29.91 -12.70
N ILE A 11 41.70 31.01 -12.05
CA ILE A 11 41.10 30.96 -10.70
C ILE A 11 39.81 30.16 -10.71
N GLY A 12 38.94 30.36 -11.71
CA GLY A 12 37.73 29.57 -11.88
C GLY A 12 38.02 28.08 -12.09
N LEU A 13 39.01 27.75 -12.91
CA LEU A 13 39.42 26.36 -13.15
C LEU A 13 39.99 25.71 -11.88
N ILE A 14 40.86 26.42 -11.15
CA ILE A 14 41.42 25.95 -9.88
C ILE A 14 40.30 25.75 -8.85
N PHE A 15 39.33 26.66 -8.80
CA PHE A 15 38.18 26.56 -7.90
C PHE A 15 37.32 25.32 -8.20
N VAL A 16 37.03 25.06 -9.48
CA VAL A 16 36.30 23.86 -9.92
C VAL A 16 37.10 22.58 -9.61
N ILE A 17 38.42 22.58 -9.83
CA ILE A 17 39.29 21.44 -9.49
C ILE A 17 39.30 21.19 -7.97
N ILE A 18 39.39 22.23 -7.15
CA ILE A 18 39.34 22.12 -5.69
C ILE A 18 37.98 21.56 -5.25
N ILE A 19 36.87 22.03 -5.82
CA ILE A 19 35.54 21.49 -5.54
C ILE A 19 35.44 20.03 -5.96
N LEU A 20 35.94 19.65 -7.14
CA LEU A 20 35.93 18.26 -7.61
C LEU A 20 36.77 17.35 -6.72
N ILE A 21 37.93 17.82 -6.24
CA ILE A 21 38.77 17.08 -5.30
C ILE A 21 38.08 16.96 -3.94
N LEU A 22 37.43 18.02 -3.45
CA LEU A 22 36.68 17.99 -2.19
C LEU A 22 35.46 17.06 -2.27
N VAL A 23 34.68 17.12 -3.35
CA VAL A 23 33.55 16.24 -3.60
C VAL A 23 34.02 14.79 -3.77
N GLY A 24 35.10 14.56 -4.53
CA GLY A 24 35.71 13.25 -4.70
C GLY A 24 36.27 12.68 -3.40
N ALA A 25 36.88 13.51 -2.56
CA ALA A 25 37.39 13.13 -1.25
C ALA A 25 36.25 12.84 -0.26
N LEU A 26 35.17 13.63 -0.27
CA LEU A 26 33.96 13.38 0.52
C LEU A 26 33.24 12.10 0.08
N ALA A 27 33.15 11.83 -1.22
CA ALA A 27 32.60 10.61 -1.78
C ALA A 27 33.44 9.37 -1.42
N ARG A 28 34.77 9.53 -1.35
CA ARG A 28 35.72 8.44 -1.02
C ARG A 28 35.85 8.20 0.48
N ASN A 29 35.55 9.20 1.32
CA ASN A 29 35.62 9.10 2.78
C ASN A 29 34.31 8.56 3.38
N VAL A 30 34.35 8.13 4.64
CA VAL A 30 33.25 7.49 5.40
C VAL A 30 31.92 8.26 5.33
N LEU A 31 31.95 9.58 5.12
CA LEU A 31 30.79 10.43 4.88
C LEU A 31 30.01 10.07 3.61
N GLY A 32 30.66 9.83 2.47
CA GLY A 32 30.00 9.42 1.23
C GLY A 32 29.27 8.09 1.39
N ARG A 33 29.91 7.10 2.04
CA ARG A 33 29.26 5.82 2.37
C ARG A 33 28.11 5.97 3.36
N ARG A 34 28.21 6.90 4.33
CA ARG A 34 27.12 7.19 5.28
C ARG A 34 25.96 7.90 4.61
N VAL A 35 26.20 8.85 3.71
CA VAL A 35 25.17 9.52 2.91
C VAL A 35 24.49 8.55 1.96
N VAL A 36 25.25 7.70 1.26
CA VAL A 36 24.68 6.63 0.42
C VAL A 36 23.87 5.64 1.25
N LYS A 37 24.36 5.21 2.43
CA LYS A 37 23.57 4.36 3.34
C LYS A 37 22.35 5.06 3.93
N TRP A 38 22.41 6.37 4.15
CA TRP A 38 21.30 7.18 4.65
C TRP A 38 20.23 7.38 3.57
N LEU A 39 20.64 7.65 2.33
CA LEU A 39 19.77 7.65 1.15
C LEU A 39 19.18 6.27 0.91
N GLU A 40 19.99 5.21 0.90
CA GLU A 40 19.50 3.82 0.85
C GLU A 40 18.52 3.55 1.99
N SER A 41 18.76 4.01 3.22
CA SER A 41 17.84 3.82 4.35
C SER A 41 16.53 4.62 4.24
N ILE A 42 16.54 5.78 3.58
CA ILE A 42 15.33 6.56 3.26
C ILE A 42 14.52 5.86 2.17
N PHE A 43 15.17 5.37 1.12
CA PHE A 43 14.52 4.68 0.01
C PHE A 43 14.10 3.24 0.32
N LYS A 44 14.81 2.56 1.21
CA LYS A 44 14.56 1.14 1.55
C LYS A 44 13.31 0.95 2.41
N ASN A 45 12.75 2.01 3.00
CA ASN A 45 11.63 1.90 3.94
C ASN A 45 10.36 2.71 3.60
N ILE A 46 10.33 3.61 2.60
CA ILE A 46 9.12 4.43 2.36
C ILE A 46 8.91 4.73 0.85
N PRO A 47 8.33 3.80 0.07
CA PRO A 47 7.28 4.21 -0.86
C PRO A 47 6.10 3.23 -1.01
N LEU A 48 6.20 1.99 -0.53
CA LEU A 48 5.16 0.98 -0.74
C LEU A 48 3.92 1.26 0.14
N ILE A 49 4.14 1.59 1.41
CA ILE A 49 3.05 1.78 2.38
C ILE A 49 2.21 3.01 1.98
N GLY A 50 2.83 4.17 1.76
CA GLY A 50 2.10 5.37 1.33
C GLY A 50 1.32 5.17 0.03
N MET A 51 1.94 4.52 -0.97
CA MET A 51 1.28 4.21 -2.24
C MET A 51 0.09 3.27 -2.06
N ILE A 52 0.24 2.18 -1.28
CA ILE A 52 -0.87 1.28 -0.97
C ILE A 52 -2.02 2.05 -0.34
N TYR A 53 -1.77 2.92 0.64
CA TYR A 53 -2.82 3.70 1.29
C TYR A 53 -3.56 4.61 0.28
N THR A 54 -2.81 5.34 -0.55
CA THR A 54 -3.40 6.23 -1.56
C THR A 54 -4.16 5.47 -2.64
N THR A 55 -3.63 4.34 -3.10
CA THR A 55 -4.24 3.50 -4.13
C THR A 55 -5.46 2.77 -3.60
N THR A 56 -5.41 2.24 -2.38
CA THR A 56 -6.56 1.67 -1.67
C THR A 56 -7.69 2.69 -1.58
N LYS A 57 -7.39 3.92 -1.13
CA LYS A 57 -8.39 4.96 -1.01
C LYS A 57 -9.04 5.31 -2.36
N GLN A 58 -8.23 5.48 -3.40
CA GLN A 58 -8.72 5.76 -4.76
C GLN A 58 -9.61 4.62 -5.31
N ILE A 59 -9.26 3.37 -5.04
CA ILE A 59 -10.06 2.21 -5.49
C ILE A 59 -11.37 2.12 -4.70
N MET A 60 -11.34 2.34 -3.39
CA MET A 60 -12.56 2.41 -2.57
C MET A 60 -13.50 3.52 -3.06
N GLU A 61 -12.98 4.70 -3.35
CA GLU A 61 -13.75 5.81 -3.92
C GLU A 61 -14.34 5.48 -5.29
N SER A 62 -13.59 4.73 -6.13
CA SER A 62 -14.05 4.31 -7.46
C SER A 62 -15.12 3.22 -7.41
N ILE A 63 -15.00 2.24 -6.50
CA ILE A 63 -15.97 1.14 -6.37
C ILE A 63 -17.23 1.60 -5.62
N SER A 64 -17.10 2.49 -4.63
CA SER A 64 -18.26 3.02 -3.88
C SER A 64 -19.05 4.10 -4.64
N GLY A 65 -18.55 4.56 -5.79
CA GLY A 65 -19.30 5.38 -6.75
C GLY A 65 -19.82 6.72 -6.19
N GLY A 66 -19.26 7.22 -5.09
CA GLY A 66 -19.70 8.47 -4.45
C GLY A 66 -21.14 8.46 -3.90
N GLY A 67 -21.79 7.29 -3.78
CA GLY A 67 -23.21 7.21 -3.42
C GLY A 67 -23.58 5.97 -2.59
N ALA A 68 -24.03 6.23 -1.36
CA ALA A 68 -24.88 5.44 -0.46
C ALA A 68 -24.53 3.99 -0.05
N HIS A 69 -23.73 3.22 -0.80
CA HIS A 69 -23.30 1.88 -0.41
C HIS A 69 -21.78 1.83 -0.19
N SER A 70 -21.33 2.60 0.80
CA SER A 70 -20.00 2.45 1.37
C SER A 70 -19.88 1.04 1.93
N PHE A 71 -18.75 0.38 1.69
CA PHE A 71 -18.44 -0.88 2.36
C PHE A 71 -18.65 -0.73 3.88
N GLU A 72 -19.52 -1.55 4.44
CA GLU A 72 -19.95 -1.37 5.83
C GLU A 72 -18.93 -1.97 6.80
N LYS A 73 -18.41 -3.17 6.46
CA LYS A 73 -17.43 -3.89 7.26
C LYS A 73 -16.68 -4.95 6.45
N VAL A 74 -15.68 -5.54 7.09
CA VAL A 74 -14.85 -6.63 6.55
C VAL A 74 -15.12 -7.90 7.35
N VAL A 75 -15.29 -9.02 6.65
CA VAL A 75 -15.52 -10.33 7.25
C VAL A 75 -14.56 -11.36 6.67
N TYR A 76 -14.21 -12.37 7.46
CA TYR A 76 -13.60 -13.61 6.98
C TYR A 76 -14.69 -14.58 6.55
N ILE A 77 -14.49 -15.21 5.39
CA ILE A 77 -15.33 -16.29 4.87
C ILE A 77 -14.48 -17.47 4.43
N GLN A 78 -15.06 -18.67 4.45
CA GLN A 78 -14.40 -19.86 3.90
C GLN A 78 -14.60 -19.93 2.38
N TYR A 79 -13.56 -19.66 1.60
CA TYR A 79 -13.59 -19.66 0.14
C TYR A 79 -12.21 -20.01 -0.45
N PRO A 80 -12.12 -20.86 -1.50
CA PRO A 80 -13.23 -21.52 -2.22
C PRO A 80 -13.67 -22.84 -1.58
N ARG A 81 -13.09 -23.23 -0.44
CA ARG A 81 -13.47 -24.46 0.30
C ARG A 81 -13.29 -24.30 1.81
N LYS A 82 -13.79 -25.27 2.57
CA LYS A 82 -13.63 -25.31 4.03
C LYS A 82 -12.16 -25.22 4.46
N ASN A 83 -11.92 -24.52 5.57
CA ASN A 83 -10.62 -24.26 6.19
C ASN A 83 -9.64 -23.42 5.33
N ILE A 84 -10.13 -22.77 4.26
CA ILE A 84 -9.39 -21.73 3.53
C ILE A 84 -10.17 -20.45 3.66
N TRP A 85 -9.53 -19.38 4.15
CA TRP A 85 -10.20 -18.14 4.50
C TRP A 85 -9.74 -17.00 3.61
N THR A 86 -10.66 -16.11 3.28
CA THR A 86 -10.39 -14.85 2.57
C THR A 86 -11.18 -13.72 3.22
N LEU A 87 -10.77 -12.48 2.93
CA LEU A 87 -11.55 -11.30 3.28
C LEU A 87 -12.67 -11.10 2.25
N GLY A 88 -13.87 -10.81 2.76
CA GLY A 88 -15.00 -10.30 2.00
C GLY A 88 -15.41 -8.94 2.56
N PHE A 89 -15.80 -8.03 1.67
CA PHE A 89 -16.22 -6.68 2.01
C PHE A 89 -17.72 -6.58 1.84
N VAL A 90 -18.43 -6.24 2.92
CA VAL A 90 -19.89 -6.14 2.93
C VAL A 90 -20.31 -4.91 2.14
N THR A 91 -21.07 -5.11 1.06
CA THR A 91 -21.62 -4.05 0.20
C THR A 91 -23.13 -3.88 0.38
N GLY A 92 -23.77 -4.79 1.13
CA GLY A 92 -25.20 -4.77 1.39
C GLY A 92 -25.67 -6.00 2.15
N GLU A 93 -26.95 -6.01 2.48
CA GLU A 93 -27.62 -7.09 3.19
C GLU A 93 -28.96 -7.43 2.52
N SER A 94 -29.41 -8.67 2.67
CA SER A 94 -30.74 -9.09 2.23
C SER A 94 -31.29 -10.19 3.11
N THR A 95 -32.60 -10.39 3.05
CA THR A 95 -33.30 -11.47 3.76
C THR A 95 -34.02 -12.36 2.75
N ASN A 96 -34.01 -13.68 2.94
CA ASN A 96 -34.75 -14.60 2.09
C ASN A 96 -36.21 -14.80 2.55
N GLN A 97 -36.96 -15.68 1.88
CA GLN A 97 -38.36 -15.98 2.21
C GLN A 97 -38.56 -16.62 3.59
N LEU A 98 -37.51 -17.18 4.19
CA LEU A 98 -37.51 -17.82 5.51
C LEU A 98 -37.05 -16.87 6.63
N ASN A 99 -36.90 -15.57 6.34
CA ASN A 99 -36.32 -14.57 7.24
C ASN A 99 -34.86 -14.82 7.64
N GLU A 100 -34.11 -15.61 6.85
CA GLU A 100 -32.66 -15.77 7.06
C GLU A 100 -31.91 -14.57 6.47
N GLU A 101 -30.92 -14.07 7.21
CA GLU A 101 -30.16 -12.89 6.81
C GLU A 101 -28.88 -13.26 6.04
N PHE A 102 -28.58 -12.50 4.99
CA PHE A 102 -27.45 -12.70 4.10
C PHE A 102 -26.62 -11.44 3.96
N TYR A 103 -25.31 -11.62 3.85
CA TYR A 103 -24.39 -10.58 3.40
C TYR A 103 -24.20 -10.64 1.89
N HIS A 104 -24.16 -9.46 1.26
CA HIS A 104 -23.65 -9.25 -0.08
C HIS A 104 -22.19 -8.87 0.04
N LEU A 105 -21.31 -9.71 -0.49
CA LEU A 105 -19.86 -9.58 -0.34
C LEU A 105 -19.20 -9.35 -1.70
N PHE A 106 -18.32 -8.35 -1.74
CA PHE A 106 -17.27 -8.27 -2.75
C PHE A 106 -16.01 -8.97 -2.22
N VAL A 107 -15.52 -9.97 -2.94
CA VAL A 107 -14.27 -10.67 -2.63
C VAL A 107 -13.24 -10.31 -3.70
N PRO A 108 -12.32 -9.37 -3.43
CA PRO A 108 -11.36 -8.90 -4.42
C PRO A 108 -10.25 -9.92 -4.70
N THR A 109 -9.63 -9.79 -5.86
CA THR A 109 -8.36 -10.45 -6.19
C THR A 109 -7.16 -9.65 -5.66
N THR A 110 -6.06 -10.33 -5.38
CA THR A 110 -4.78 -9.71 -4.99
C THR A 110 -3.80 -9.69 -6.18
N PRO A 111 -2.86 -8.72 -6.24
CA PRO A 111 -2.80 -7.49 -5.45
C PRO A 111 -3.74 -6.40 -6.00
N ASN A 112 -4.44 -6.65 -7.11
CA ASN A 112 -5.31 -5.66 -7.75
C ASN A 112 -6.78 -5.88 -7.37
N PRO A 113 -7.35 -5.06 -6.45
CA PRO A 113 -8.71 -5.23 -5.97
C PRO A 113 -9.78 -4.66 -6.90
N THR A 114 -9.44 -4.28 -8.14
CA THR A 114 -10.45 -3.83 -9.13
C THR A 114 -11.24 -5.00 -9.74
N SER A 115 -10.78 -6.24 -9.55
CA SER A 115 -11.49 -7.46 -9.94
C SER A 115 -11.78 -8.32 -8.71
N GLY A 116 -12.73 -9.23 -8.84
CA GLY A 116 -13.17 -10.09 -7.76
C GLY A 116 -14.42 -10.88 -8.12
N VAL A 117 -15.01 -11.50 -7.10
CA VAL A 117 -16.29 -12.18 -7.20
C VAL A 117 -17.31 -11.54 -6.27
N PHE A 118 -18.56 -11.54 -6.70
CA PHE A 118 -19.70 -11.17 -5.88
C PHE A 118 -20.31 -12.43 -5.28
N LEU A 119 -20.52 -12.44 -3.95
CA LEU A 119 -21.11 -13.55 -3.22
C LEU A 119 -22.30 -13.07 -2.38
N ILE A 120 -23.30 -13.93 -2.25
CA ILE A 120 -24.37 -13.80 -1.27
C ILE A 120 -24.24 -15.01 -0.34
N ILE A 121 -24.02 -14.78 0.96
CA ILE A 121 -23.73 -15.83 1.94
C ILE A 121 -24.52 -15.58 3.24
N PRO A 122 -25.00 -16.64 3.95
CA PRO A 122 -25.63 -16.45 5.25
C PRO A 122 -24.73 -15.68 6.21
N LYS A 123 -25.31 -14.77 7.02
CA LYS A 123 -24.52 -13.99 8.00
C LYS A 123 -23.79 -14.91 8.99
N GLU A 124 -24.38 -16.04 9.35
CA GLU A 124 -23.82 -17.04 10.27
C GLU A 124 -22.55 -17.75 9.76
N ASP A 125 -22.35 -17.78 8.44
CA ASP A 125 -21.15 -18.39 7.81
C ASP A 125 -19.98 -17.39 7.70
N THR A 126 -20.13 -16.21 8.31
CA THR A 126 -19.11 -15.16 8.32
C THR A 126 -18.53 -14.96 9.71
N LEU A 127 -17.26 -14.59 9.75
CA LEU A 127 -16.57 -14.20 10.98
C LEU A 127 -16.14 -12.74 10.85
N ASP A 128 -16.43 -11.90 11.84
CA ASP A 128 -15.97 -10.50 11.81
C ASP A 128 -14.44 -10.45 11.77
N ALA A 129 -13.89 -9.62 10.89
CA ALA A 129 -12.44 -9.50 10.75
C ALA A 129 -11.81 -8.59 11.80
N GLU A 130 -12.62 -7.84 12.56
CA GLU A 130 -12.21 -6.87 13.59
C GLU A 130 -11.26 -5.78 13.06
N ILE A 131 -11.35 -5.49 11.76
CA ILE A 131 -10.58 -4.45 11.06
C ILE A 131 -11.50 -3.55 10.26
N ASN A 132 -11.06 -2.32 10.04
CA ASN A 132 -11.77 -1.42 9.14
C ASN A 132 -11.52 -1.78 7.66
N VAL A 133 -12.36 -1.23 6.78
CA VAL A 133 -12.31 -1.47 5.33
C VAL A 133 -10.96 -1.10 4.72
N GLU A 134 -10.37 0.02 5.13
CA GLU A 134 -9.09 0.50 4.61
C GLU A 134 -7.95 -0.50 4.91
N GLU A 135 -7.93 -1.03 6.13
CA GLU A 135 -6.97 -2.06 6.56
C GLU A 135 -7.20 -3.37 5.79
N GLY A 136 -8.45 -3.78 5.58
CA GLY A 136 -8.78 -4.93 4.75
C GLY A 136 -8.23 -4.79 3.33
N PHE A 137 -8.49 -3.67 2.65
CA PHE A 137 -7.96 -3.43 1.30
C PHE A 137 -6.44 -3.35 1.28
N ARG A 138 -5.81 -2.79 2.33
CA ARG A 138 -4.35 -2.79 2.47
C ARG A 138 -3.78 -4.21 2.50
N MET A 139 -4.45 -5.13 3.21
CA MET A 139 -4.06 -6.55 3.21
C MET A 139 -4.18 -7.17 1.82
N ILE A 140 -5.26 -6.86 1.08
CA ILE A 140 -5.47 -7.35 -0.29
C ILE A 140 -4.41 -6.81 -1.26
N VAL A 141 -4.18 -5.49 -1.28
CA VAL A 141 -3.22 -4.85 -2.18
C VAL A 141 -1.80 -5.31 -1.89
N SER A 142 -1.46 -5.50 -0.61
CA SER A 142 -0.15 -6.02 -0.22
C SER A 142 0.01 -7.54 -0.35
N SER A 143 -1.03 -8.26 -0.81
CA SER A 143 -1.06 -9.73 -0.85
C SER A 143 -0.69 -10.36 0.51
N GLY A 144 -1.14 -9.75 1.61
CA GLY A 144 -0.88 -10.21 2.97
C GLY A 144 0.44 -9.78 3.59
N ILE A 145 1.33 -9.07 2.87
CA ILE A 145 2.61 -8.61 3.44
C ILE A 145 2.40 -7.65 4.63
N VAL A 146 1.30 -6.89 4.61
CA VAL A 146 0.98 -5.88 5.64
C VAL A 146 -0.16 -6.37 6.55
N SER A 147 -0.32 -7.69 6.73
CA SER A 147 -1.31 -8.24 7.65
C SER A 147 -0.82 -8.26 9.10
N ASN A 148 -1.74 -8.15 10.06
CA ASN A 148 -1.43 -8.38 11.47
C ASN A 148 -0.96 -9.83 11.71
N ASN A 149 -0.04 -10.03 12.66
CA ASN A 149 0.50 -11.36 12.98
C ASN A 149 -0.51 -12.28 13.70
N LYS A 150 -1.71 -11.77 14.03
CA LYS A 150 -2.80 -12.52 14.64
C LYS A 150 -4.08 -12.30 13.82
N ASN A 151 -4.84 -13.36 13.60
CA ASN A 151 -6.18 -13.32 13.03
C ASN A 151 -7.16 -14.02 13.99
N PRO A 152 -8.45 -13.63 13.98
CA PRO A 152 -9.47 -14.18 14.89
C PRO A 152 -10.02 -15.55 14.45
N ILE A 153 -9.45 -16.18 13.42
CA ILE A 153 -10.00 -17.39 12.81
C ILE A 153 -9.86 -18.59 13.76
N ILE A 154 -11.00 -19.18 14.13
CA ILE A 154 -11.09 -20.40 14.94
C ILE A 154 -11.44 -21.59 14.02
N LYS A 155 -10.79 -22.74 14.23
CA LYS A 155 -11.05 -23.99 13.49
C LYS A 155 -12.05 -24.88 14.22
#